data_AF-M4I1N8-F1
#
_entry.id   AF-M4I1N8-F1
#
_cell.length_a   1.000
_cell.length_b   1.000
_cell.length_c   1.000
_cell.angle_alpha   90.00
_cell.angle_beta   90.00
_cell.angle_gamma   90.00
#
_symmetry.space_group_name_H-M   'P 1'
#
loop_
_entity.id
_entity.type
_entity.pdbx_description
1 polymer ?
#
loop_
_entity_poly.entity_id
_entity_poly.type
_entity_poly.pdbx_seq_one_letter_code
_entity_poly.pdbx_strand_id
1 'polypeptide(L)'
;EVIPVFSGEKTLKDACNEALRDWSENYQTSHYMIGTVAGPHPYPTIVKEYQKIIGKEVKKQIIKKEQALPDVIIACVGGGSNAIGIFSSFINTKKVKLIGVEPGGQGIETKKHGAPLQKGKIGIYFGMKSAIMQNKEGQIQKSWSISSGLDFPSVGP
;
A
#
# COMPACT_ATOMS: atom_id res chain seq x y z
N GLU A 1 5.95 20.96 10.97
CA GLU A 1 6.33 21.79 9.81
C GLU A 1 5.94 21.05 8.53
N VAL A 2 5.68 21.76 7.44
CA VAL A 2 5.44 21.14 6.13
C VAL A 2 6.63 21.48 5.25
N ILE A 3 7.35 20.47 4.76
CA ILE A 3 8.56 20.63 3.96
C ILE A 3 8.26 20.17 2.53
N PRO A 4 8.08 21.09 1.56
CA PRO A 4 7.84 20.73 0.17
C PRO A 4 9.07 20.06 -0.45
N VAL A 5 8.85 18.95 -1.17
CA VAL A 5 9.92 18.25 -1.90
C VAL A 5 9.89 18.66 -3.36
N PHE A 6 10.99 19.27 -3.81
CA PHE A 6 11.15 19.72 -5.20
C PHE A 6 11.95 18.73 -6.06
N SER A 7 12.55 17.70 -5.45
CA SER A 7 13.28 16.65 -6.13
C SER A 7 12.33 15.71 -6.89
N GLY A 8 12.83 15.11 -7.97
CA GLY A 8 12.08 14.15 -8.77
C GLY A 8 10.78 14.73 -9.36
N GLU A 9 9.69 13.99 -9.21
CA GLU A 9 8.38 14.34 -9.79
C GLU A 9 7.50 15.15 -8.83
N LYS A 10 7.99 15.43 -7.62
CA LYS A 10 7.27 16.19 -6.59
C LYS A 10 5.99 15.46 -6.17
N THR A 11 6.10 14.14 -6.04
CA THR A 11 5.00 13.23 -5.67
C THR A 11 5.31 12.47 -4.38
N LEU A 12 4.39 11.59 -3.95
CA LEU A 12 4.53 10.77 -2.74
C LEU A 12 5.84 9.99 -2.69
N LYS A 13 6.28 9.42 -3.83
CA LYS A 13 7.53 8.66 -3.94
C LYS A 13 8.74 9.51 -3.55
N ASP A 14 8.77 10.77 -3.99
CA ASP A 14 9.89 11.67 -3.72
C ASP A 14 9.86 12.14 -2.26
N ALA A 15 8.67 12.42 -1.71
CA ALA A 15 8.50 12.71 -0.29
C ALA A 15 8.93 11.55 0.62
N CYS A 16 8.61 10.31 0.26
CA CYS A 16 9.07 9.12 0.99
C CYS A 16 10.60 8.99 1.00
N ASN A 17 11.26 9.30 -0.12
CA ASN A 17 12.72 9.25 -0.21
C ASN A 17 13.39 10.30 0.69
N GLU A 18 12.92 11.55 0.66
CA GLU A 18 13.47 12.60 1.54
C GLU A 18 13.21 12.30 3.02
N ALA A 19 12.02 11.78 3.36
CA ALA A 19 11.70 11.40 4.74
C ALA A 19 12.57 10.24 5.27
N LEU A 20 12.89 9.26 4.42
CA LEU A 20 13.84 8.19 4.79
C LEU A 20 15.27 8.71 4.94
N ARG A 21 15.68 9.68 4.11
CA ARG A 21 17.00 10.32 4.21
C ARG A 21 17.13 11.10 5.52
N ASP A 22 16.14 11.93 5.85
CA ASP A 22 16.07 12.61 7.15
C ASP A 22 16.16 11.61 8.31
N TRP A 23 15.32 10.56 8.28
CA TRP A 23 15.33 9.56 9.34
C TRP A 23 16.69 8.85 9.48
N SER A 24 17.42 8.62 8.38
CA SER A 24 18.75 8.01 8.45
C SER A 24 19.77 8.86 9.21
N GLU A 25 19.57 10.17 9.26
CA GLU A 25 20.45 11.12 9.97
C GLU A 25 19.94 11.41 11.40
N ASN A 26 18.62 11.33 11.64
CA ASN A 26 17.98 11.80 12.88
C ASN A 26 17.27 10.71 13.71
N TYR A 27 17.47 9.42 13.42
CA TYR A 27 16.71 8.31 14.04
C TYR A 27 16.78 8.23 15.59
N GLN A 28 17.79 8.85 16.22
CA GLN A 28 17.92 8.85 17.69
C GLN A 28 16.86 9.71 18.39
N THR A 29 16.40 10.76 17.71
CA THR A 29 15.43 11.74 18.25
C THR A 29 14.13 11.76 17.45
N SER A 30 14.10 11.12 16.28
CA SER A 30 12.94 11.09 15.38
C SER A 30 12.44 9.69 15.08
N HIS A 31 11.13 9.51 15.19
CA HIS A 31 10.45 8.30 14.71
C HIS A 31 9.87 8.54 13.31
N TYR A 32 10.31 7.74 12.33
CA TYR A 32 9.69 7.77 11.00
C TYR A 32 8.33 7.07 11.01
N MET A 33 7.27 7.88 10.93
CA MET A 33 5.88 7.43 10.91
C MET A 33 5.44 7.12 9.47
N ILE A 34 5.77 5.93 8.99
CA ILE A 34 5.36 5.49 7.65
C ILE A 34 3.82 5.41 7.53
N GLY A 35 3.28 5.85 6.39
CA GLY A 35 1.83 6.00 6.19
C GLY A 35 1.11 4.76 5.63
N THR A 36 1.81 3.65 5.37
CA THR A 36 1.21 2.49 4.70
C THR A 36 1.88 1.17 5.06
N VAL A 37 1.30 0.04 4.66
CA VAL A 37 1.79 -1.32 4.95
C VAL A 37 2.94 -1.75 4.03
N ALA A 38 3.79 -0.80 3.66
CA ALA A 38 4.99 -1.02 2.85
C ALA A 38 6.24 -0.72 3.71
N GLY A 39 7.41 -0.74 3.09
CA GLY A 39 8.65 -0.42 3.80
C GLY A 39 9.34 -1.65 4.40
N PRO A 40 10.51 -1.45 5.02
CA PRO A 40 11.22 -2.53 5.69
C PRO A 40 10.44 -3.05 6.91
N HIS A 41 10.70 -4.29 7.30
CA HIS A 41 10.29 -4.77 8.62
C HIS A 41 10.85 -3.82 9.71
N PRO A 42 10.09 -3.48 10.77
CA PRO A 42 8.79 -4.03 11.18
C PRO A 42 7.54 -3.28 10.68
N TYR A 43 7.69 -2.29 9.80
CA TYR A 43 6.60 -1.39 9.44
C TYR A 43 5.35 -2.07 8.86
N PRO A 44 5.43 -3.00 7.88
CA PRO A 44 4.25 -3.71 7.39
C PRO A 44 3.48 -4.41 8.52
N THR A 45 4.19 -5.05 9.45
CA THR A 45 3.57 -5.72 10.60
C THR A 45 2.87 -4.72 11.51
N ILE A 46 3.55 -3.65 11.92
CA ILE A 46 3.00 -2.63 12.82
C ILE A 46 1.73 -2.01 12.21
N VAL A 47 1.82 -1.56 10.95
CA VAL A 47 0.70 -0.90 10.27
C VAL A 47 -0.49 -1.84 10.11
N LYS A 48 -0.27 -3.11 9.75
CA LYS A 48 -1.33 -4.11 9.71
C LYS A 48 -1.98 -4.29 11.09
N GLU A 49 -1.18 -4.43 12.14
CA GLU A 49 -1.69 -4.63 13.50
C GLU A 49 -2.50 -3.44 14.02
N TYR A 50 -2.16 -2.22 13.62
CA TYR A 50 -2.94 -1.03 13.95
C TYR A 50 -4.20 -0.86 13.09
N GLN A 51 -4.17 -1.30 11.83
CA GLN A 51 -5.32 -1.21 10.92
C GLN A 51 -6.32 -2.37 11.07
N LYS A 52 -5.95 -3.49 11.70
CA LYS A 52 -6.82 -4.68 11.86
C LYS A 52 -8.16 -4.40 12.54
N ILE A 53 -8.26 -3.29 13.27
CA ILE A 53 -9.50 -2.87 13.93
C ILE A 53 -10.65 -2.74 12.93
N ILE A 54 -10.37 -2.28 11.70
CA ILE A 54 -11.36 -2.15 10.62
C ILE A 54 -12.06 -3.48 10.38
N GLY A 55 -11.29 -4.54 10.11
CA GLY A 55 -11.85 -5.87 9.86
C GLY A 55 -12.59 -6.44 11.08
N LYS A 56 -12.09 -6.16 12.30
CA LYS A 56 -12.75 -6.62 13.54
C LYS A 56 -14.13 -5.98 13.71
N GLU A 57 -14.24 -4.69 13.47
CA GLU A 57 -15.52 -3.97 13.57
C GLU A 57 -16.48 -4.41 12.48
N VAL A 58 -16.03 -4.47 11.21
CA VAL A 58 -16.84 -4.92 10.08
C VAL A 58 -17.41 -6.32 10.34
N LYS A 59 -16.59 -7.25 10.85
CA LYS A 59 -17.06 -8.62 11.18
C LYS A 59 -18.15 -8.62 12.25
N LYS A 60 -18.01 -7.80 13.30
CA LYS A 60 -19.06 -7.67 14.33
C LYS A 60 -20.33 -7.05 13.76
N GLN A 61 -20.19 -5.99 12.98
CA GLN A 61 -21.30 -5.23 12.41
C GLN A 61 -22.10 -6.08 11.41
N ILE A 62 -21.43 -6.80 10.51
CA ILE A 62 -22.10 -7.60 9.48
C ILE A 62 -22.83 -8.80 10.08
N ILE A 63 -22.25 -9.48 11.07
CA ILE A 63 -22.94 -10.57 11.80
C ILE A 63 -24.16 -10.02 12.55
N LYS A 64 -24.05 -8.84 13.16
CA LYS A 64 -25.19 -8.21 13.85
C LYS A 64 -26.33 -7.84 12.90
N LYS A 65 -26.01 -7.34 11.70
CA LYS A 65 -26.99 -6.84 10.73
C LYS A 65 -27.60 -7.94 9.87
N GLU A 66 -26.76 -8.82 9.34
CA GLU A 66 -27.12 -9.80 8.31
C GLU A 66 -27.17 -11.24 8.84
N GLN A 67 -26.75 -11.47 10.09
CA GLN A 67 -26.63 -12.81 10.71
C GLN A 67 -25.74 -13.78 9.90
N ALA A 68 -24.90 -13.23 9.03
CA ALA A 68 -24.05 -13.95 8.11
C ALA A 68 -22.71 -13.23 7.94
N LEU A 69 -21.75 -13.94 7.37
CA LEU A 69 -20.52 -13.33 6.88
C LEU A 69 -20.75 -12.80 5.46
N PRO A 70 -20.03 -11.76 5.03
CA PRO A 70 -20.17 -11.24 3.68
C PRO A 70 -19.58 -12.22 2.67
N ASP A 71 -20.15 -12.32 1.48
CA ASP A 71 -19.57 -13.15 0.40
C ASP A 71 -18.25 -12.56 -0.11
N VAL A 72 -18.12 -11.24 -0.10
CA VAL A 72 -16.97 -10.50 -0.64
C VAL A 72 -16.62 -9.30 0.25
N ILE A 73 -15.33 -9.09 0.49
CA ILE A 73 -14.77 -7.84 1.01
C ILE A 73 -13.93 -7.20 -0.09
N ILE A 74 -14.12 -5.91 -0.34
CA ILE A 74 -13.42 -5.15 -1.37
C ILE A 74 -12.73 -3.94 -0.75
N ALA A 75 -11.48 -3.69 -1.13
CA ALA A 75 -10.72 -2.52 -0.69
C ALA A 75 -9.73 -2.04 -1.76
N CYS A 76 -9.46 -0.74 -1.83
CA CYS A 76 -8.47 -0.20 -2.75
C CYS A 76 -7.04 -0.46 -2.26
N VAL A 77 -6.12 -0.66 -3.20
CA VAL A 77 -4.73 -1.02 -2.94
C VAL A 77 -3.81 -0.02 -3.64
N GLY A 78 -3.34 0.96 -2.86
CA GLY A 78 -2.08 1.67 -3.15
C GLY A 78 -0.95 0.91 -2.45
N GLY A 79 -0.45 1.45 -1.33
CA GLY A 79 0.45 0.68 -0.46
C GLY A 79 -0.21 -0.49 0.29
N GLY A 80 -1.53 -0.44 0.52
CA GLY A 80 -2.34 -1.59 1.00
C GLY A 80 -2.84 -1.55 2.46
N SER A 81 -2.58 -0.49 3.23
CA SER A 81 -2.88 -0.45 4.68
C SER A 81 -4.35 -0.61 5.04
N ASN A 82 -5.25 0.10 4.34
CA ASN A 82 -6.70 -0.04 4.55
C ASN A 82 -7.18 -1.45 4.17
N ALA A 83 -6.67 -2.00 3.06
CA ALA A 83 -7.06 -3.29 2.53
C ALA A 83 -6.65 -4.42 3.48
N ILE A 84 -5.39 -4.45 3.93
CA ILE A 84 -4.96 -5.48 4.88
C ILE A 84 -5.67 -5.34 6.23
N GLY A 85 -5.99 -4.11 6.64
CA GLY A 85 -6.74 -3.83 7.87
C GLY A 85 -8.10 -4.51 7.86
N ILE A 86 -8.88 -4.32 6.79
CA ILE A 86 -10.18 -4.98 6.66
C ILE A 86 -10.05 -6.49 6.41
N PHE A 87 -9.11 -6.92 5.57
CA PHE A 87 -8.92 -8.32 5.19
C PHE A 87 -8.47 -9.20 6.36
N SER A 88 -7.68 -8.66 7.30
CA SER A 88 -7.05 -9.42 8.40
C SER A 88 -8.02 -10.31 9.20
N SER A 89 -9.25 -9.86 9.42
CA SER A 89 -10.28 -10.61 10.17
C SER A 89 -10.97 -11.72 9.36
N PHE A 90 -10.69 -11.78 8.06
CA PHE A 90 -11.32 -12.68 7.09
C PHE A 90 -10.33 -13.56 6.32
N ILE A 91 -9.00 -13.33 6.41
CA ILE A 91 -7.95 -14.11 5.71
C ILE A 91 -8.13 -15.63 5.84
N ASN A 92 -8.48 -16.13 7.03
CA ASN A 92 -8.67 -17.57 7.28
C ASN A 92 -10.10 -18.07 6.98
N THR A 93 -10.97 -17.21 6.44
CA THR A 93 -12.38 -17.50 6.21
C THR A 93 -12.63 -17.81 4.74
N LYS A 94 -12.43 -19.07 4.32
CA LYS A 94 -12.47 -19.50 2.91
C LYS A 94 -13.75 -19.14 2.14
N LYS A 95 -14.87 -18.94 2.82
CA LYS A 95 -16.15 -18.55 2.20
C LYS A 95 -16.20 -17.07 1.79
N VAL A 96 -15.34 -16.23 2.35
CA VAL A 96 -15.29 -14.78 2.09
C VAL A 96 -14.22 -14.51 1.05
N LYS A 97 -14.60 -14.00 -0.12
CA LYS A 97 -13.66 -13.57 -1.15
C LYS A 97 -13.07 -12.22 -0.80
N LEU A 98 -11.77 -12.05 -0.96
CA LEU A 98 -11.06 -10.81 -0.69
C LEU A 98 -10.57 -10.23 -2.01
N ILE A 99 -11.03 -9.02 -2.37
CA ILE A 99 -10.71 -8.36 -3.64
C ILE A 99 -9.98 -7.04 -3.36
N GLY A 100 -8.69 -6.99 -3.71
CA GLY A 100 -7.92 -5.76 -3.75
C GLY A 100 -8.05 -5.07 -5.12
N VAL A 101 -8.22 -3.75 -5.13
CA VAL A 101 -8.40 -2.96 -6.36
C VAL A 101 -7.26 -1.95 -6.51
N GLU A 102 -6.36 -2.20 -7.46
CA GLU A 102 -5.28 -1.28 -7.84
C GLU A 102 -5.78 -0.21 -8.84
N PRO A 103 -5.17 0.99 -8.90
CA PRO A 103 -5.55 2.02 -9.87
C PRO A 103 -5.16 1.64 -11.31
N GLY A 104 -6.16 1.51 -12.18
CA GLY A 104 -5.97 1.27 -13.62
C GLY A 104 -5.46 2.48 -14.41
N GLY A 105 -5.44 3.67 -13.80
CA GLY A 105 -4.92 4.90 -14.41
C GLY A 105 -5.61 5.27 -15.74
N GLN A 106 -4.83 5.58 -16.77
CA GLN A 106 -5.34 5.84 -18.13
C GLN A 106 -5.56 4.55 -18.94
N GLY A 107 -5.56 3.39 -18.27
CA GLY A 107 -5.70 2.06 -18.85
C GLY A 107 -4.48 1.19 -18.55
N ILE A 108 -4.74 -0.06 -18.16
CA ILE A 108 -3.69 -1.00 -17.71
C ILE A 108 -2.76 -1.48 -18.83
N GLU A 109 -3.18 -1.32 -20.09
CA GLU A 109 -2.34 -1.59 -21.27
C GLU A 109 -1.45 -0.40 -21.64
N THR A 110 -1.69 0.77 -21.03
CA THR A 110 -0.78 1.91 -21.12
C THR A 110 0.34 1.77 -20.08
N LYS A 111 1.30 2.70 -20.07
CA LYS A 111 2.30 2.82 -18.99
C LYS A 111 1.85 3.72 -17.83
N LYS A 112 0.61 4.23 -17.88
CA LYS A 112 0.08 5.22 -16.93
C LYS A 112 -0.97 4.57 -16.04
N HIS A 113 -0.51 3.74 -15.11
CA HIS A 113 -1.32 3.07 -14.09
C HIS A 113 -0.47 2.88 -12.81
N GLY A 114 -1.07 2.40 -11.72
CA GLY A 114 -0.37 2.04 -10.48
C GLY A 114 -0.74 0.63 -10.06
N ALA A 115 -0.51 -0.35 -10.94
CA ALA A 115 -0.97 -1.73 -10.77
C ALA A 115 0.19 -2.73 -10.73
N PRO A 116 1.09 -2.63 -9.72
CA PRO A 116 2.25 -3.49 -9.60
C PRO A 116 1.91 -4.97 -9.39
N LEU A 117 0.81 -5.33 -8.72
CA LEU A 117 0.43 -6.75 -8.57
C LEU A 117 0.03 -7.37 -9.91
N GLN A 118 -0.64 -6.61 -10.78
CA GLN A 118 -1.13 -7.14 -12.05
C GLN A 118 -0.13 -7.04 -13.21
N LYS A 119 0.66 -5.95 -13.30
CA LYS A 119 1.58 -5.69 -14.43
C LYS A 119 3.05 -5.49 -14.00
N GLY A 120 3.34 -5.56 -12.71
CA GLY A 120 4.70 -5.43 -12.18
C GLY A 120 5.47 -6.75 -12.15
N LYS A 121 6.62 -6.72 -11.50
CA LYS A 121 7.48 -7.88 -11.22
C LYS A 121 8.02 -7.78 -9.80
N ILE A 122 8.39 -8.90 -9.20
CA ILE A 122 9.08 -8.88 -7.91
C ILE A 122 10.42 -8.16 -8.03
N GLY A 123 10.71 -7.27 -7.10
CA GLY A 123 11.99 -6.59 -6.98
C GLY A 123 12.21 -6.07 -5.57
N ILE A 124 13.31 -5.35 -5.37
CA ILE A 124 13.67 -4.75 -4.07
C ILE A 124 13.63 -3.24 -4.22
N TYR A 125 12.75 -2.61 -3.45
CA TYR A 125 12.52 -1.16 -3.46
C TYR A 125 11.98 -0.75 -2.11
N PHE A 126 12.27 0.48 -1.67
CA PHE A 126 11.71 1.05 -0.44
C PHE A 126 11.89 0.14 0.79
N GLY A 127 13.05 -0.50 0.92
CA GLY A 127 13.39 -1.39 2.04
C GLY A 127 12.67 -2.75 2.07
N MET A 128 11.95 -3.13 1.02
CA MET A 128 11.19 -4.40 0.96
C MET A 128 11.39 -5.15 -0.36
N LYS A 129 11.14 -6.46 -0.34
CA LYS A 129 10.96 -7.28 -1.54
C LYS A 129 9.47 -7.43 -1.81
N SER A 130 8.98 -6.85 -2.89
CA SER A 130 7.55 -6.86 -3.25
C SER A 130 7.35 -6.74 -4.76
N ALA A 131 6.10 -6.80 -5.22
CA ALA A 131 5.74 -6.44 -6.58
C ALA A 131 5.99 -4.95 -6.82
N ILE A 132 6.69 -4.64 -7.91
CA ILE A 132 7.05 -3.29 -8.32
C ILE A 132 6.88 -3.10 -9.83
N MET A 133 6.52 -1.90 -10.24
CA MET A 133 6.59 -1.47 -11.64
C MET A 133 8.04 -1.11 -11.95
N GLN A 134 8.70 -1.88 -12.83
CA GLN A 134 10.11 -1.71 -13.19
C GLN A 134 10.38 -2.09 -14.65
N ASN A 135 11.40 -1.47 -15.26
CA ASN A 135 11.82 -1.80 -16.62
C ASN A 135 12.69 -3.08 -16.64
N LYS A 136 13.20 -3.48 -17.82
CA LYS A 136 14.02 -4.69 -17.97
C LYS A 136 15.36 -4.65 -17.24
N GLU A 137 15.86 -3.45 -16.94
CA GLU A 137 17.12 -3.19 -16.24
C GLU A 137 16.91 -3.03 -14.72
N GLY A 138 15.68 -3.15 -14.24
CA GLY A 138 15.34 -2.98 -12.82
C GLY A 138 15.13 -1.53 -12.39
N GLN A 139 15.11 -0.57 -13.32
CA GLN A 139 14.79 0.82 -12.99
C GLN A 139 13.31 0.95 -12.65
N ILE A 140 13.02 1.59 -11.51
CA ILE A 140 11.65 1.81 -11.04
C ILE A 140 10.90 2.68 -12.05
N GLN A 141 9.76 2.16 -12.52
CA GLN A 141 8.88 2.90 -13.41
C GLN A 141 8.00 3.85 -12.61
N LYS A 142 7.57 4.91 -13.30
CA LYS A 142 6.60 5.85 -12.77
C LYS A 142 5.23 5.17 -12.76
N SER A 143 4.55 5.22 -11.61
CA SER A 143 3.12 4.96 -11.54
C SER A 143 2.34 6.20 -12.03
N TRP A 144 1.05 6.02 -12.27
CA TRP A 144 0.13 7.12 -12.50
C TRP A 144 -1.27 6.77 -12.00
N SER A 145 -1.89 7.72 -11.30
CA SER A 145 -3.29 7.65 -10.91
C SER A 145 -3.83 9.07 -10.75
N ILE A 146 -5.10 9.28 -11.10
CA ILE A 146 -5.79 10.53 -10.75
C ILE A 146 -5.90 10.71 -9.23
N SER A 147 -5.94 9.60 -8.48
CA SER A 147 -5.95 9.59 -7.02
C SER A 147 -4.52 9.46 -6.50
N SER A 148 -4.01 10.51 -5.86
CA SER A 148 -2.65 10.57 -5.32
C SER A 148 -2.36 9.48 -4.28
N GLY A 149 -3.34 9.10 -3.48
CA GLY A 149 -3.19 8.03 -2.47
C GLY A 149 -2.97 6.63 -3.06
N LEU A 150 -3.21 6.46 -4.36
CA LEU A 150 -2.98 5.20 -5.08
C LEU A 150 -1.78 5.29 -6.05
N ASP A 151 -1.19 6.47 -6.24
CA ASP A 151 -0.06 6.68 -7.15
C ASP A 151 1.27 6.22 -6.50
N PHE A 152 1.44 4.91 -6.38
CA PHE A 152 2.63 4.28 -5.83
C PHE A 152 3.06 3.10 -6.72
N PRO A 153 4.34 3.00 -7.13
CA PRO A 153 4.78 1.98 -8.09
C PRO A 153 5.03 0.60 -7.46
N SER A 154 4.59 0.39 -6.22
CA SER A 154 4.76 -0.85 -5.47
C SER A 154 3.55 -1.09 -4.56
N VAL A 155 3.60 -2.13 -3.74
CA VAL A 155 2.56 -2.56 -2.81
C VAL A 155 3.22 -3.21 -1.60
N GLY A 156 2.57 -3.21 -0.44
CA GLY A 156 3.05 -3.93 0.74
C GLY A 156 3.32 -5.42 0.48
N PRO A 157 4.31 -6.02 1.16
CA PRO A 157 4.69 -7.42 0.98
C PRO A 157 3.73 -8.41 1.65
#